data_AF-A0A9W8MSZ4-F1
#
_entry.id   AF-A0A9W8MSZ4-F1
#
_cell.length_a   1.000
_cell.length_b   1.000
_cell.length_c   1.000
_cell.angle_alpha   90.00
_cell.angle_beta   90.00
_cell.angle_gamma   90.00
#
_symmetry.space_group_name_H-M   'P 1'
#
loop_
_entity.id
_entity.type
_entity.pdbx_description
1 polymer ?
#
loop_
_entity_poly.entity_id
_entity_poly.type
_entity_poly.pdbx_seq_one_letter_code
_entity_poly.pdbx_strand_id
1 'polypeptide(L)'
;MSGEENYESLLNRFAFVFSPPFTDLYTKVLAAIDSNLTVDCAHTLADRLLSAAVTYPHDVDAIVLPIANALPQRADILVTDSGYTNESFPRIVKAHLGDLLGDILNETDLHKPKQTEVSPSNRVLAGALFSGSSVKNHLFDTGLIYWFARKGLMLLDEPVAEERQEVVSLGTCLQLLVMGDVMVEKGLRAGVDLPKIVEALEALRENKVVQNARGIQLLERTIAAAKARRGDSLNL
;
A
#
# COMPACT_ATOMS: atom_id res chain seq x y z
N MET A 1 18.92 10.95 -33.57
CA MET A 1 18.24 11.95 -32.73
C MET A 1 17.08 11.24 -32.05
N SER A 2 17.34 10.59 -30.92
CA SER A 2 16.29 10.06 -30.05
C SER A 2 15.62 11.27 -29.42
N GLY A 3 14.34 11.49 -29.73
CA GLY A 3 13.55 12.46 -28.98
C GLY A 3 13.49 11.94 -27.55
N GLU A 4 14.09 12.67 -26.60
CA GLU A 4 13.78 12.49 -25.19
C GLU A 4 12.27 12.67 -25.04
N GLU A 5 11.55 11.59 -24.77
CA GLU A 5 10.18 11.72 -24.28
C GLU A 5 10.27 12.47 -22.94
N ASN A 6 9.84 13.72 -22.94
CA ASN A 6 9.73 14.50 -21.70
C ASN A 6 8.75 13.79 -20.74
N TYR A 7 9.04 13.84 -19.44
CA TYR A 7 8.27 13.29 -18.33
C TYR A 7 6.74 13.47 -18.46
N GLU A 8 6.27 14.61 -18.95
CA GLU A 8 4.83 14.86 -19.21
C GLU A 8 4.21 13.90 -20.25
N SER A 9 4.97 13.52 -21.29
CA SER A 9 4.54 12.55 -22.30
C SER A 9 4.37 11.16 -21.71
N LEU A 10 5.34 10.75 -20.87
CA LEU A 10 5.28 9.47 -20.13
C LEU A 10 4.08 9.46 -19.17
N LEU A 11 3.88 10.55 -18.42
CA LEU A 11 2.74 10.70 -17.51
C LEU A 11 1.41 10.52 -18.22
N ASN A 12 1.22 11.09 -19.41
CA ASN A 12 -0.02 10.98 -20.18
C ASN A 12 -0.23 9.57 -20.73
N ARG A 13 0.84 8.93 -21.22
CA ARG A 13 0.76 7.54 -21.71
C ARG A 13 0.35 6.57 -20.62
N PHE A 14 0.98 6.67 -19.45
CA PHE A 14 0.64 5.79 -18.33
C PHE A 14 -0.72 6.14 -17.70
N ALA A 15 -1.18 7.40 -17.74
CA ALA A 15 -2.54 7.73 -17.29
C ALA A 15 -3.61 6.93 -18.06
N PHE A 16 -3.43 6.74 -19.36
CA PHE A 16 -4.32 5.92 -20.17
C PHE A 16 -4.24 4.43 -19.82
N VAL A 17 -3.04 3.93 -19.54
CA VAL A 17 -2.82 2.52 -19.13
C VAL A 17 -3.55 2.18 -17.83
N PHE A 18 -3.55 3.12 -16.89
CA PHE A 18 -4.11 2.96 -15.55
C PHE A 18 -5.54 3.52 -15.39
N SER A 19 -6.31 3.56 -16.48
CA SER A 19 -7.73 3.92 -16.47
C SER A 19 -8.62 2.68 -16.61
N PRO A 20 -9.77 2.60 -15.91
CA PRO A 20 -10.73 1.52 -16.10
C PRO A 20 -11.24 1.44 -17.56
N PRO A 21 -11.56 0.23 -18.06
CA PRO A 21 -11.42 -1.05 -17.39
C PRO A 21 -9.95 -1.52 -17.34
N PHE A 22 -9.53 -2.15 -16.23
CA PHE A 22 -8.17 -2.69 -16.04
C PHE A 22 -7.89 -3.99 -16.80
N THR A 23 -8.67 -4.26 -17.85
CA THR A 23 -8.43 -5.38 -18.75
C THR A 23 -7.12 -5.14 -19.52
N ASP A 24 -6.33 -6.20 -19.65
CA ASP A 24 -5.03 -6.22 -20.33
C ASP A 24 -3.95 -5.32 -19.70
N LEU A 25 -4.13 -4.90 -18.43
CA LEU A 25 -3.17 -4.02 -17.74
C LEU A 25 -1.75 -4.60 -17.78
N TYR A 26 -1.60 -5.92 -17.60
CA TYR A 26 -0.33 -6.63 -17.71
C TYR A 26 0.38 -6.35 -19.05
N THR A 27 -0.32 -6.60 -20.17
CA THR A 27 0.23 -6.44 -21.51
C THR A 27 0.55 -4.98 -21.83
N LYS A 28 -0.36 -4.07 -21.44
CA LYS A 28 -0.17 -2.62 -21.63
C LYS A 28 1.05 -2.10 -20.87
N VAL A 29 1.25 -2.57 -19.64
CA VAL A 29 2.38 -2.17 -18.79
C VAL A 29 3.69 -2.72 -19.34
N LEU A 30 3.74 -3.99 -19.74
CA LEU A 30 4.94 -4.54 -20.38
C LEU A 30 5.34 -3.77 -21.63
N ALA A 31 4.36 -3.49 -22.52
CA ALA A 31 4.62 -2.71 -23.72
C ALA A 31 5.11 -1.28 -23.39
N ALA A 32 4.56 -0.65 -22.35
CA ALA A 32 4.99 0.68 -21.91
C ALA A 32 6.40 0.69 -21.30
N ILE A 33 6.77 -0.36 -20.55
CA ILE A 33 8.13 -0.54 -20.04
C ILE A 33 9.10 -0.72 -21.22
N ASP A 34 8.83 -1.69 -22.10
CA ASP A 34 9.70 -2.04 -23.24
C ASP A 34 9.97 -0.87 -24.19
N SER A 35 9.02 0.06 -24.28
CA SER A 35 9.12 1.22 -25.15
C SER A 35 10.04 2.33 -24.60
N ASN A 36 10.25 2.42 -23.27
CA ASN A 36 11.09 3.45 -22.64
C ASN A 36 11.70 2.96 -21.31
N LEU A 37 12.95 2.51 -21.35
CA LEU A 37 13.64 1.93 -20.18
C LEU A 37 14.50 2.96 -19.44
N THR A 38 13.87 4.01 -18.92
CA THR A 38 14.52 5.09 -18.18
C THR A 38 14.12 5.12 -16.70
N VAL A 39 14.85 5.86 -15.88
CA VAL A 39 14.47 6.11 -14.47
C VAL A 39 13.13 6.83 -14.40
N ASP A 40 12.89 7.81 -15.28
CA ASP A 40 11.61 8.50 -15.36
C ASP A 40 10.43 7.58 -15.69
N CYS A 41 10.64 6.56 -16.53
CA CYS A 41 9.63 5.55 -16.78
C CYS A 41 9.32 4.74 -15.52
N ALA A 42 10.34 4.34 -14.76
CA ALA A 42 10.17 3.62 -13.49
C ALA A 42 9.41 4.47 -12.46
N HIS A 43 9.77 5.75 -12.32
CA HIS A 43 9.07 6.70 -11.43
C HIS A 43 7.62 6.91 -11.86
N THR A 44 7.39 7.14 -13.16
CA THR A 44 6.05 7.32 -13.72
C THR A 44 5.17 6.10 -13.51
N LEU A 45 5.71 4.89 -13.70
CA LEU A 45 4.98 3.65 -13.43
C LEU A 45 4.55 3.55 -11.97
N ALA A 46 5.45 3.88 -11.03
CA ALA A 46 5.15 3.87 -9.60
C ALA A 46 4.08 4.92 -9.22
N ASP A 47 4.22 6.17 -9.70
CA ASP A 47 3.23 7.22 -9.47
C ASP A 47 1.84 6.83 -9.99
N ARG A 48 1.77 6.37 -11.24
CA ARG A 48 0.48 6.02 -11.87
C ARG A 48 -0.18 4.80 -11.26
N LEU A 49 0.61 3.80 -10.86
CA LEU A 49 0.12 2.66 -10.10
C LEU A 49 -0.55 3.11 -8.79
N LEU A 50 0.15 3.89 -7.98
CA LEU A 50 -0.37 4.35 -6.69
C LEU A 50 -1.58 5.28 -6.88
N SER A 51 -1.50 6.19 -7.84
CA SER A 51 -2.59 7.11 -8.19
C SER A 51 -3.86 6.36 -8.59
N ALA A 52 -3.73 5.31 -9.40
CA ALA A 52 -4.85 4.46 -9.80
C ALA A 52 -5.44 3.71 -8.60
N ALA A 53 -4.60 3.13 -7.75
CA ALA A 53 -5.07 2.43 -6.55
C ALA A 53 -5.78 3.36 -5.55
N VAL A 54 -5.33 4.61 -5.45
CA VAL A 54 -5.98 5.64 -4.61
C VAL A 54 -7.30 6.10 -5.22
N THR A 55 -7.38 6.20 -6.54
CA THR A 55 -8.59 6.63 -7.26
C THR A 55 -9.65 5.53 -7.29
N TYR A 56 -9.23 4.27 -7.42
CA TYR A 56 -10.10 3.10 -7.56
C TYR A 56 -9.78 2.04 -6.48
N PRO A 57 -9.96 2.36 -5.19
CA PRO A 57 -9.58 1.46 -4.09
C PRO A 57 -10.33 0.12 -4.11
N HIS A 58 -11.52 0.07 -4.72
CA HIS A 58 -12.29 -1.17 -4.89
C HIS A 58 -11.64 -2.16 -5.87
N ASP A 59 -10.85 -1.67 -6.82
CA ASP A 59 -10.21 -2.45 -7.87
C ASP A 59 -8.72 -2.70 -7.59
N VAL A 60 -8.27 -2.42 -6.37
CA VAL A 60 -6.85 -2.44 -5.98
C VAL A 60 -6.11 -3.73 -6.35
N ASP A 61 -6.73 -4.90 -6.16
CA ASP A 61 -6.13 -6.20 -6.52
C ASP A 61 -6.04 -6.35 -8.04
N ALA A 62 -7.03 -5.87 -8.79
CA ALA A 62 -7.02 -5.87 -10.26
C ALA A 62 -5.97 -4.91 -10.84
N ILE A 63 -5.57 -3.88 -10.08
CA ILE A 63 -4.51 -2.96 -10.41
C ILE A 63 -3.13 -3.55 -10.04
N VAL A 64 -2.98 -4.08 -8.82
CA VAL A 64 -1.70 -4.53 -8.27
C VAL A 64 -1.20 -5.83 -8.90
N LEU A 65 -2.07 -6.84 -9.02
CA LEU A 65 -1.66 -8.19 -9.44
C LEU A 65 -1.01 -8.22 -10.84
N PRO A 66 -1.52 -7.51 -11.86
CA PRO A 66 -0.86 -7.44 -13.16
C PRO A 66 0.56 -6.87 -13.09
N ILE A 67 0.79 -5.84 -12.26
CA ILE A 67 2.12 -5.23 -12.11
C ILE A 67 3.06 -6.17 -11.38
N ALA A 68 2.57 -6.83 -10.33
CA ALA A 68 3.33 -7.80 -9.57
C ALA A 68 3.85 -8.95 -10.45
N ASN A 69 3.07 -9.33 -11.48
CA ASN A 69 3.46 -10.35 -12.45
C ASN A 69 4.33 -9.79 -13.59
N ALA A 70 4.16 -8.52 -13.98
CA ALA A 70 4.90 -7.88 -15.07
C ALA A 70 6.34 -7.54 -14.69
N LEU A 71 6.56 -6.93 -13.51
CA LEU A 71 7.89 -6.46 -13.10
C LEU A 71 8.97 -7.56 -13.06
N PRO A 72 8.71 -8.78 -12.54
CA PRO A 72 9.70 -9.85 -12.55
C PRO A 72 10.17 -10.26 -13.95
N GLN A 73 9.35 -10.05 -15.00
CA GLN A 73 9.71 -10.36 -16.39
C GLN A 73 10.78 -9.42 -16.97
N ARG A 74 11.18 -8.40 -16.20
CA ARG A 74 12.14 -7.37 -16.58
C ARG A 74 13.20 -7.18 -15.49
N ALA A 75 13.44 -8.21 -14.68
CA ALA A 75 14.44 -8.18 -13.61
C ALA A 75 15.88 -8.01 -14.12
N ASP A 76 16.13 -8.42 -15.36
CA ASP A 76 17.39 -8.31 -16.09
C ASP A 76 17.65 -6.91 -16.67
N ILE A 77 16.64 -6.04 -16.71
CA ILE A 77 16.80 -4.67 -17.18
C ILE A 77 17.53 -3.84 -16.13
N LEU A 78 18.67 -3.30 -16.54
CA LEU A 78 19.47 -2.37 -15.77
C LEU A 78 19.37 -0.98 -16.39
N VAL A 79 19.11 0.01 -15.55
CA VAL A 79 19.04 1.42 -15.96
C VAL A 79 20.24 2.16 -15.39
N THR A 80 20.83 3.02 -16.21
CA THR A 80 21.86 3.97 -15.79
C THR A 80 21.42 5.37 -16.17
N ASP A 81 21.36 6.25 -15.18
CA ASP A 81 20.90 7.65 -15.30
C ASP A 81 21.49 8.48 -14.15
N SER A 82 21.27 9.79 -14.12
CA SER A 82 21.75 10.66 -13.06
C SER A 82 21.27 10.19 -11.68
N GLY A 83 22.19 9.64 -10.87
CA GLY A 83 21.91 9.10 -9.54
C GLY A 83 21.76 7.57 -9.45
N TYR A 84 21.71 6.86 -10.58
CA TYR A 84 21.58 5.41 -10.63
C TYR A 84 22.62 4.79 -11.59
N THR A 85 23.37 3.81 -11.12
CA THR A 85 24.37 3.10 -11.93
C THR A 85 24.06 1.61 -11.96
N ASN A 86 23.66 1.09 -13.12
CA ASN A 86 23.29 -0.32 -13.30
C ASN A 86 22.27 -0.83 -12.28
N GLU A 87 21.28 0.00 -11.97
CA GLU A 87 20.24 -0.35 -11.00
C GLU A 87 19.08 -1.05 -11.71
N SER A 88 18.55 -2.10 -11.06
CA SER A 88 17.47 -2.91 -11.64
C SER A 88 16.19 -2.09 -11.80
N PHE A 89 15.57 -2.12 -12.98
CA PHE A 89 14.34 -1.36 -13.24
C PHE A 89 13.23 -1.67 -12.22
N PRO A 90 12.88 -2.95 -11.93
CA PRO A 90 11.96 -3.28 -10.85
C PRO A 90 12.37 -2.75 -9.46
N ARG A 91 13.66 -2.65 -9.16
CA ARG A 91 14.14 -2.11 -7.88
C ARG A 91 13.86 -0.62 -7.78
N ILE A 92 14.09 0.15 -8.85
CA ILE A 92 13.79 1.59 -8.91
C ILE A 92 12.28 1.82 -8.74
N VAL A 93 11.44 1.06 -9.45
CA VAL A 93 9.96 1.13 -9.33
C VAL A 93 9.54 0.90 -7.87
N LYS A 94 10.04 -0.18 -7.23
CA LYS A 94 9.67 -0.52 -5.85
C LYS A 94 10.16 0.49 -4.83
N ALA A 95 11.36 1.06 -5.02
CA ALA A 95 11.89 2.10 -4.15
C ALA A 95 11.01 3.35 -4.20
N HIS A 96 10.76 3.87 -5.41
CA HIS A 96 9.93 5.06 -5.59
C HIS A 96 8.48 4.85 -5.10
N LEU A 97 7.91 3.67 -5.35
CA LEU A 97 6.59 3.31 -4.84
C LEU A 97 6.54 3.27 -3.31
N GLY A 98 7.62 2.81 -2.67
CA GLY A 98 7.78 2.81 -1.22
C GLY A 98 7.79 4.22 -0.63
N ASP A 99 8.52 5.14 -1.26
CA ASP A 99 8.59 6.55 -0.85
C ASP A 99 7.22 7.22 -0.98
N LEU A 100 6.57 7.10 -2.15
CA LEU A 100 5.24 7.67 -2.41
C LEU A 100 4.17 7.11 -1.46
N LEU A 101 4.21 5.80 -1.19
CA LEU A 101 3.29 5.20 -0.21
C LEU A 101 3.59 5.70 1.20
N GLY A 102 4.87 5.84 1.56
CA GLY A 102 5.29 6.44 2.82
C GLY A 102 4.71 7.84 3.01
N ASP A 103 4.74 8.64 1.94
CA ASP A 103 4.15 9.98 1.93
C ASP A 103 2.64 9.95 2.13
N ILE A 104 1.93 9.00 1.51
CA ILE A 104 0.48 8.87 1.70
C ILE A 104 0.14 8.38 3.11
N LEU A 105 0.84 7.39 3.65
CA LEU A 105 0.53 6.79 4.94
C LEU A 105 0.87 7.70 6.12
N ASN A 106 1.93 8.49 6.01
CA ASN A 106 2.40 9.39 7.07
C ASN A 106 1.97 10.86 6.85
N GLU A 107 1.45 11.17 5.66
CA GLU A 107 1.19 12.52 5.16
C GLU A 107 2.36 13.46 5.41
N THR A 108 3.52 13.06 4.89
CA THR A 108 4.74 13.86 4.87
C THR A 108 4.75 14.86 3.71
N ASP A 109 3.76 14.79 2.81
CA ASP A 109 3.47 15.82 1.81
C ASP A 109 3.26 17.19 2.46
N LEU A 110 4.25 18.08 2.28
CA LEU A 110 4.21 19.45 2.78
C LEU A 110 2.93 20.15 2.29
N HIS A 111 2.30 20.91 3.18
CA HIS A 111 1.11 21.75 2.93
C HIS A 111 -0.23 21.02 2.73
N LYS A 112 -0.30 19.69 2.79
CA LYS A 112 -1.59 18.99 2.77
C LYS A 112 -2.17 18.84 4.19
N PRO A 113 -3.47 19.09 4.39
CA PRO A 113 -4.11 18.83 5.67
C PRO A 113 -4.11 17.32 5.96
N LYS A 114 -3.89 16.99 7.24
CA LYS A 114 -3.99 15.63 7.74
C LYS A 114 -5.41 15.08 7.50
N GLN A 115 -5.50 13.84 7.05
CA GLN A 115 -6.72 13.11 6.68
C GLN A 115 -7.36 12.53 7.95
N THR A 116 -8.31 13.25 8.52
CA THR A 116 -9.01 12.89 9.77
C THR A 116 -10.37 12.23 9.52
N GLU A 117 -10.96 12.43 8.34
CA GLU A 117 -12.30 11.94 8.02
C GLU A 117 -12.29 10.52 7.42
N VAL A 118 -13.15 9.63 7.93
CA VAL A 118 -13.39 8.31 7.34
C VAL A 118 -14.31 8.43 6.13
N SER A 119 -13.73 8.59 4.94
CA SER A 119 -14.47 8.71 3.69
C SER A 119 -13.83 7.90 2.55
N PRO A 120 -14.57 7.58 1.46
CA PRO A 120 -14.00 6.88 0.31
C PRO A 120 -12.83 7.60 -0.38
N SER A 121 -12.75 8.93 -0.23
CA SER A 121 -11.66 9.75 -0.77
C SER A 121 -10.46 9.86 0.16
N ASN A 122 -10.51 9.25 1.35
CA ASN A 122 -9.39 9.28 2.29
C ASN A 122 -8.20 8.50 1.71
N ARG A 123 -7.16 9.24 1.34
CA ARG A 123 -5.96 8.70 0.69
C ARG A 123 -5.17 7.76 1.61
N VAL A 124 -5.19 7.98 2.93
CA VAL A 124 -4.50 7.10 3.89
C VAL A 124 -5.17 5.73 3.90
N LEU A 125 -6.50 5.66 3.90
CA LEU A 125 -7.24 4.39 3.85
C LEU A 125 -6.99 3.65 2.53
N ALA A 126 -7.03 4.36 1.41
CA ALA A 126 -6.75 3.78 0.10
C ALA A 126 -5.28 3.30 -0.02
N GLY A 127 -4.33 4.08 0.49
CA GLY A 127 -2.92 3.71 0.57
C GLY A 127 -2.69 2.49 1.47
N ALA A 128 -3.39 2.41 2.61
CA ALA A 128 -3.32 1.26 3.50
C ALA A 128 -3.83 -0.01 2.80
N LEU A 129 -4.94 0.09 2.08
CA LEU A 129 -5.47 -1.02 1.28
C LEU A 129 -4.50 -1.43 0.15
N PHE A 130 -3.94 -0.46 -0.57
CA PHE A 130 -2.92 -0.69 -1.60
C PHE A 130 -1.68 -1.39 -1.04
N SER A 131 -1.21 -0.97 0.14
CA SER A 131 -0.07 -1.59 0.80
C SER A 131 -0.34 -3.05 1.18
N GLY A 132 -1.56 -3.35 1.66
CA GLY A 132 -1.99 -4.72 1.95
C GLY A 132 -2.02 -5.58 0.71
N SER A 133 -2.63 -5.09 -0.37
CA SER A 133 -2.66 -5.78 -1.66
C SER A 133 -1.27 -6.02 -2.23
N SER A 134 -0.38 -5.03 -2.12
CA SER A 134 0.99 -5.10 -2.62
C SER A 134 1.83 -6.17 -1.94
N VAL A 135 1.70 -6.31 -0.62
CA VAL A 135 2.37 -7.37 0.14
C VAL A 135 1.76 -8.74 -0.17
N LYS A 136 0.43 -8.84 -0.17
CA LYS A 136 -0.31 -10.08 -0.49
C LYS A 136 0.08 -10.63 -1.87
N ASN A 137 0.22 -9.76 -2.86
CA ASN A 137 0.54 -10.13 -4.24
C ASN A 137 2.05 -10.08 -4.56
N HIS A 138 2.92 -9.94 -3.54
CA HIS A 138 4.38 -9.92 -3.69
C HIS A 138 4.93 -8.80 -4.61
N LEU A 139 4.20 -7.70 -4.80
CA LEU A 139 4.67 -6.55 -5.55
C LEU A 139 5.86 -5.90 -4.82
N PHE A 140 5.64 -5.48 -3.57
CA PHE A 140 6.68 -4.93 -2.70
C PHE A 140 6.31 -5.07 -1.23
N ASP A 141 7.33 -4.97 -0.39
CA ASP A 141 7.27 -5.14 1.06
C ASP A 141 8.34 -4.23 1.67
N THR A 142 7.93 -3.20 2.42
CA THR A 142 8.83 -2.25 3.08
C THR A 142 8.56 -2.17 4.58
N GLY A 143 9.57 -1.76 5.36
CA GLY A 143 9.43 -1.56 6.81
C GLY A 143 8.35 -0.53 7.17
N LEU A 144 8.12 0.46 6.31
CA LEU A 144 7.10 1.50 6.49
C LEU A 144 5.68 0.94 6.59
N ILE A 145 5.37 -0.12 5.82
CA ILE A 145 4.06 -0.77 5.85
C ILE A 145 3.78 -1.34 7.25
N TYR A 146 4.77 -2.01 7.85
CA TYR A 146 4.64 -2.57 9.20
C TYR A 146 4.68 -1.50 10.28
N TRP A 147 5.45 -0.43 10.08
CA TRP A 147 5.49 0.70 11.01
C TRP A 147 4.12 1.38 11.10
N PHE A 148 3.45 1.60 9.96
CA PHE A 148 2.09 2.14 9.92
C PHE A 148 1.10 1.22 10.64
N ALA A 149 1.19 -0.10 10.41
CA ALA A 149 0.35 -1.08 11.11
C ALA A 149 0.52 -0.99 12.64
N ARG A 150 1.78 -0.97 13.12
CA ARG A 150 2.10 -0.82 14.55
C ARG A 150 1.58 0.51 15.12
N LYS A 151 1.69 1.60 14.35
CA LYS A 151 1.16 2.91 14.72
C LYS A 151 -0.36 2.86 14.90
N GLY A 152 -1.11 2.27 13.98
CA GLY A 152 -2.57 2.16 14.10
C GLY A 152 -3.07 1.19 15.18
N LEU A 153 -2.23 0.24 15.61
CA LEU A 153 -2.46 -0.61 16.78
C LEU A 153 -2.04 0.06 18.10
N MET A 154 -1.53 1.30 18.07
CA MET A 154 -1.00 1.99 19.25
C MET A 154 0.12 1.21 19.95
N LEU A 155 0.94 0.49 19.18
CA LEU A 155 2.08 -0.32 19.67
C LEU A 155 3.43 0.42 19.59
N LEU A 156 3.38 1.73 19.35
CA LEU A 156 4.54 2.62 19.34
C LEU A 156 4.41 3.60 20.50
N ASP A 157 5.54 4.01 21.07
CA ASP A 157 5.58 5.03 22.13
C ASP A 157 5.24 6.43 21.61
N GLU A 158 5.26 6.62 20.28
CA GLU A 158 4.87 7.87 19.64
C GLU A 158 3.34 7.95 19.52
N PRO A 159 2.69 8.92 20.20
CA PRO A 159 1.24 9.05 20.15
C PRO A 159 0.77 9.46 18.75
N VAL A 160 -0.29 8.80 18.27
CA VAL A 160 -1.06 9.28 17.11
C VAL A 160 -1.94 10.44 17.58
N ALA A 161 -1.90 11.56 16.85
CA ALA A 161 -2.79 12.68 17.09
C ALA A 161 -4.25 12.21 17.19
N GLU A 162 -5.00 12.70 18.18
CA GLU A 162 -6.31 12.17 18.55
C GLU A 162 -7.27 12.13 17.36
N GLU A 163 -7.32 13.21 16.58
CA GLU A 163 -8.13 13.36 15.38
C GLU A 163 -7.73 12.41 14.23
N ARG A 164 -6.59 11.73 14.36
CA ARG A 164 -6.05 10.78 13.38
C ARG A 164 -6.17 9.33 13.79
N GLN A 165 -6.42 9.06 15.06
CA GLN A 165 -6.42 7.69 15.59
C GLN A 165 -7.37 6.79 14.82
N GLU A 166 -8.60 7.25 14.58
CA GLU A 166 -9.59 6.46 13.85
C GLU A 166 -9.12 6.08 12.43
N VAL A 167 -8.64 7.05 11.64
CA VAL A 167 -8.19 6.80 10.25
C VAL A 167 -7.00 5.83 10.23
N VAL A 168 -6.01 6.03 11.10
CA VAL A 168 -4.81 5.18 11.14
C VAL A 168 -5.18 3.77 11.61
N SER A 169 -6.00 3.63 12.65
CA SER A 169 -6.48 2.34 13.13
C SER A 169 -7.31 1.59 12.09
N LEU A 170 -8.19 2.28 11.34
CA LEU A 170 -8.95 1.67 10.25
C LEU A 170 -8.06 1.27 9.07
N GLY A 171 -7.06 2.09 8.73
CA GLY A 171 -6.04 1.73 7.74
C GLY A 171 -5.32 0.44 8.12
N THR A 172 -4.93 0.30 9.39
CA THR A 172 -4.34 -0.94 9.89
C THR A 172 -5.31 -2.12 9.84
N CYS A 173 -6.59 -1.92 10.14
CA CYS A 173 -7.59 -2.98 10.01
C CYS A 173 -7.70 -3.49 8.56
N LEU A 174 -7.67 -2.58 7.58
CA LEU A 174 -7.64 -2.94 6.15
C LEU A 174 -6.39 -3.76 5.80
N GLN A 175 -5.22 -3.33 6.27
CA GLN A 175 -3.97 -4.06 6.09
C GLN A 175 -4.04 -5.47 6.68
N LEU A 176 -4.47 -5.62 7.92
CA LEU A 176 -4.55 -6.91 8.62
C LEU A 176 -5.58 -7.86 7.98
N LEU A 177 -6.67 -7.35 7.41
CA LEU A 177 -7.62 -8.19 6.69
C LEU A 177 -7.07 -8.70 5.36
N VAL A 178 -6.29 -7.89 4.65
CA VAL A 178 -5.76 -8.25 3.32
C VAL A 178 -4.48 -9.07 3.39
N MET A 179 -3.54 -8.71 4.27
CA MET A 179 -2.21 -9.32 4.39
C MET A 179 -1.90 -9.87 5.80
N GLY A 180 -2.92 -10.12 6.62
CA GLY A 180 -2.75 -10.58 8.00
C GLY A 180 -1.89 -11.83 8.15
N ASP A 181 -2.01 -12.79 7.23
CA ASP A 181 -1.21 -14.02 7.28
C ASP A 181 0.28 -13.72 7.11
N VAL A 182 0.62 -12.87 6.14
CA VAL A 182 2.00 -12.44 5.88
C VAL A 182 2.53 -11.58 7.03
N MET A 183 1.68 -10.73 7.62
CA MET A 183 2.06 -9.90 8.76
C MET A 183 2.36 -10.72 10.01
N VAL A 184 1.57 -11.76 10.27
CA VAL A 184 1.76 -12.68 11.40
C VAL A 184 2.99 -13.55 11.17
N GLU A 185 3.15 -14.13 9.99
CA GLU A 185 4.33 -14.94 9.62
C GLU A 185 5.63 -14.14 9.78
N LYS A 186 5.61 -12.87 9.36
CA LYS A 186 6.76 -11.95 9.49
C LYS A 186 6.83 -11.23 10.85
N GLY A 187 5.97 -11.59 11.81
CA GLY A 187 5.97 -11.12 13.21
C GLY A 187 5.82 -9.60 13.40
N LEU A 188 5.10 -8.93 12.47
CA LEU A 188 5.05 -7.46 12.33
C LEU A 188 6.45 -6.81 12.45
N ARG A 189 7.41 -7.54 11.88
CA ARG A 189 8.83 -7.25 11.64
C ARG A 189 9.75 -6.78 12.78
N ALA A 190 9.41 -6.95 14.07
CA ALA A 190 10.38 -6.91 15.19
C ALA A 190 9.84 -7.32 16.58
N GLY A 191 8.82 -8.20 16.69
CA GLY A 191 8.42 -8.76 18.01
C GLY A 191 6.98 -8.45 18.48
N VAL A 192 6.06 -8.23 17.54
CA VAL A 192 4.63 -8.23 17.81
C VAL A 192 4.06 -9.54 17.29
N ASP A 193 3.68 -10.42 18.21
CA ASP A 193 3.03 -11.68 17.89
C ASP A 193 1.51 -11.51 17.76
N LEU A 194 0.85 -12.55 17.28
CA LEU A 194 -0.59 -12.54 17.08
C LEU A 194 -1.40 -12.22 18.36
N PRO A 195 -1.05 -12.73 19.55
CA PRO A 195 -1.68 -12.31 20.80
C PRO A 195 -1.66 -10.79 21.03
N LYS A 196 -0.52 -10.12 20.84
CA LYS A 196 -0.43 -8.66 20.99
C LYS A 196 -1.26 -7.91 19.96
N ILE A 197 -1.37 -8.42 18.73
CA ILE A 197 -2.25 -7.83 17.72
C ILE A 197 -3.71 -7.89 18.18
N VAL A 198 -4.15 -9.05 18.68
CA VAL A 198 -5.52 -9.23 19.17
C VAL A 198 -5.79 -8.29 20.35
N GLU A 199 -4.90 -8.26 21.33
CA GLU A 199 -5.00 -7.37 22.51
C GLU A 199 -5.12 -5.90 22.08
N ALA A 200 -4.26 -5.45 21.16
CA ALA A 200 -4.31 -4.09 20.65
C ALA A 200 -5.63 -3.78 19.94
N LEU A 201 -6.15 -4.69 19.10
CA LEU A 201 -7.44 -4.50 18.43
C LEU A 201 -8.60 -4.45 19.42
N GLU A 202 -8.58 -5.27 20.48
CA GLU A 202 -9.59 -5.22 21.54
C GLU A 202 -9.51 -3.93 22.34
N ALA A 203 -8.30 -3.43 22.63
CA ALA A 203 -8.10 -2.14 23.27
C ALA A 203 -8.65 -0.97 22.41
N LEU A 204 -8.49 -1.00 21.09
CA LEU A 204 -9.10 0.00 20.19
C LEU A 204 -10.63 0.01 20.31
N ARG A 205 -11.25 -1.16 20.42
CA ARG A 205 -12.70 -1.32 20.61
C ARG A 205 -13.14 -0.78 21.97
N GLU A 206 -12.47 -1.21 23.05
CA GLU A 206 -12.81 -0.84 24.43
C GLU A 206 -12.68 0.66 24.68
N ASN A 207 -11.61 1.27 24.14
CA ASN A 207 -11.36 2.71 24.24
C ASN A 207 -12.19 3.54 23.24
N LYS A 208 -13.04 2.91 22.42
CA LYS A 208 -13.89 3.59 21.42
C LYS A 208 -13.10 4.50 20.48
N VAL A 209 -11.89 4.07 20.08
CA VAL A 209 -11.03 4.80 19.15
C VAL A 209 -11.71 4.98 17.78
N VAL A 210 -12.49 3.98 17.37
CA VAL A 210 -13.26 4.02 16.13
C VAL A 210 -14.72 4.35 16.45
N GLN A 211 -15.23 5.42 15.83
CA GLN A 211 -16.57 5.96 16.08
C GLN A 211 -17.50 5.78 14.87
N ASN A 212 -16.94 5.72 13.66
CA ASN A 212 -17.65 5.49 12.42
C ASN A 212 -18.30 4.10 12.42
N ALA A 213 -19.61 4.03 12.13
CA ALA A 213 -20.37 2.78 12.19
C ALA A 213 -19.81 1.67 11.27
N ARG A 214 -19.36 2.02 10.05
CA ARG A 214 -18.72 1.05 9.14
C ARG A 214 -17.31 0.70 9.62
N GLY A 215 -16.61 1.67 10.20
CA GLY A 215 -15.33 1.46 10.86
C GLY A 215 -15.41 0.45 12.01
N ILE A 216 -16.43 0.54 12.85
CA ILE A 216 -16.68 -0.41 13.95
C ILE A 216 -16.87 -1.82 13.38
N GLN A 217 -17.69 -1.98 12.34
CA GLN A 217 -17.87 -3.29 11.69
C GLN A 217 -16.55 -3.84 11.12
N LEU A 218 -15.71 -2.97 10.55
CA LEU A 218 -14.39 -3.36 10.05
C LEU A 218 -13.49 -3.84 11.20
N LEU A 219 -13.46 -3.11 12.31
CA LEU A 219 -12.68 -3.47 13.50
C LEU A 219 -13.12 -4.82 14.05
N GLU A 220 -14.42 -5.04 14.23
CA GLU A 220 -14.95 -6.32 14.72
C GLU A 220 -14.59 -7.50 13.79
N ARG A 221 -14.72 -7.30 12.47
CA ARG A 221 -14.29 -8.31 11.49
C ARG A 221 -12.80 -8.59 11.57
N THR A 222 -11.99 -7.56 11.80
CA THR A 222 -10.54 -7.70 11.96
C THR A 222 -10.19 -8.46 13.23
N ILE A 223 -10.84 -8.17 14.36
CA ILE A 223 -10.68 -8.91 15.62
C ILE A 223 -11.05 -10.38 15.41
N ALA A 224 -12.21 -10.66 14.81
CA ALA A 224 -12.67 -12.03 14.56
C ALA A 224 -11.66 -12.80 13.68
N ALA A 225 -11.17 -12.17 12.60
CA ALA A 225 -10.18 -12.78 11.73
C ALA A 225 -8.83 -13.00 12.42
N ALA A 226 -8.40 -12.11 13.32
CA ALA A 226 -7.18 -12.27 14.10
C ALA A 226 -7.30 -13.40 15.14
N LYS A 227 -8.45 -13.51 15.83
CA LYS A 227 -8.74 -14.61 16.77
C LYS A 227 -8.81 -15.97 16.08
N ALA A 228 -9.46 -16.03 14.91
CA ALA A 228 -9.50 -17.27 14.12
C ALA A 228 -8.09 -17.78 13.77
N ARG A 229 -7.17 -16.87 13.41
CA ARG A 229 -5.75 -17.21 13.16
C ARG A 229 -5.00 -17.69 14.39
N ARG A 230 -5.42 -17.27 15.59
CA ARG A 230 -4.81 -17.70 16.86
C ARG A 230 -5.13 -19.16 17.18
N GLY A 231 -6.11 -19.75 16.50
CA GLY A 231 -6.65 -21.06 16.85
C GLY A 231 -7.75 -20.98 17.91
N ASP A 232 -8.27 -19.79 18.21
CA ASP A 232 -9.53 -19.61 18.95
C ASP A 232 -10.71 -19.96 17.99
N SER A 233 -10.68 -21.17 17.45
CA SER A 233 -11.83 -21.80 16.79
C SER A 233 -12.80 -22.17 17.91
N LEU A 234 -13.59 -21.20 18.34
CA LEU A 234 -14.73 -21.46 19.21
C LEU A 234 -15.71 -22.34 18.45
N ASN A 235 -15.91 -23.54 19.00
CA ASN A 235 -17.19 -24.21 19.00
C ASN A 235 -18.31 -23.17 19.22
N LEU A 236 -19.00 -22.82 18.15
CA LEU A 236 -20.32 -22.20 18.14
C LEU A 236 -21.23 -23.09 17.29
#